data_AF-Q7VGK7-F1
#
_entry.id   AF-Q7VGK7-F1
#
_cell.length_a   1.000
_cell.length_b   1.000
_cell.length_c   1.000
_cell.angle_alpha   90.00
_cell.angle_beta   90.00
_cell.angle_gamma   90.00
#
_symmetry.space_group_name_H-M   'P 1'
#
loop_
_entity.id
_entity.type
_entity.pdbx_description
1 polymer ?
#
loop_
_entity_poly.entity_id
_entity_poly.type
_entity_poly.pdbx_seq_one_letter_code
_entity_poly.pdbx_strand_id
1 'polypeptide(L)'
;MKKLGLVAFTFLFVGCFSNSPTPQLELEKNVERNIAEKNEVVFKETYGKVVNEVDAQKLNECVAAALTKQLTQNEKLFLGGSAKERLETKDASESALKKISITSSESKAAIKTCSAAIGVAKAIGKIK
;
A
#
# COMPACT_ATOMS: atom_id res chain seq x y z
N MET A 1 -48.65 6.69 32.86
CA MET A 1 -47.41 7.48 32.69
C MET A 1 -46.36 6.97 33.66
N LYS A 2 -45.09 6.90 33.19
CA LYS A 2 -43.83 6.69 33.91
C LYS A 2 -43.68 5.39 34.70
N LYS A 3 -43.00 4.41 34.09
CA LYS A 3 -42.18 3.43 34.81
C LYS A 3 -40.74 3.45 34.27
N LEU A 4 -39.83 3.37 35.24
CA LEU A 4 -38.38 3.36 35.18
C LEU A 4 -37.80 2.35 34.19
N GLY A 5 -36.61 2.66 33.67
CA GLY A 5 -35.80 1.73 32.89
C GLY A 5 -34.41 2.27 32.62
N LEU A 6 -33.66 2.59 33.68
CA LEU A 6 -32.23 2.77 33.65
C LEU A 6 -31.60 1.39 33.38
N VAL A 7 -30.99 1.19 32.22
CA VAL A 7 -30.00 0.12 32.02
C VAL A 7 -28.81 0.71 31.27
N ALA A 8 -27.84 1.15 32.08
CA ALA A 8 -26.47 1.33 31.63
C ALA A 8 -25.91 -0.06 31.28
N PHE A 9 -25.72 -0.34 29.99
CA PHE A 9 -24.93 -1.47 29.56
C PHE A 9 -23.46 -1.08 29.58
N THR A 10 -22.82 -1.34 30.72
CA THR A 10 -21.38 -1.38 30.89
C THR A 10 -20.81 -2.52 30.05
N PHE A 11 -20.30 -2.21 28.86
CA PHE A 11 -19.44 -3.13 28.12
C PHE A 11 -18.05 -3.16 28.77
N LEU A 12 -17.93 -3.97 29.82
CA LEU A 12 -16.66 -4.51 30.31
C LEU A 12 -16.15 -5.52 29.28
N PHE A 13 -15.34 -5.07 28.32
CA PHE A 13 -14.46 -5.96 27.55
C PHE A 13 -13.06 -5.94 28.16
N VAL A 14 -12.86 -6.84 29.11
CA VAL A 14 -11.53 -7.25 29.56
C VAL A 14 -10.96 -8.20 28.51
N GLY A 15 -10.00 -7.69 27.74
CA GLY A 15 -8.87 -8.40 27.10
C GLY A 15 -9.12 -9.73 26.39
N CYS A 16 -9.24 -9.68 25.06
CA CYS A 16 -8.65 -10.68 24.16
C CYS A 16 -8.42 -10.06 22.79
N PHE A 17 -7.14 -9.89 22.43
CA PHE A 17 -6.60 -9.56 21.11
C PHE A 17 -7.35 -8.47 20.31
N SER A 18 -6.75 -7.28 20.21
CA SER A 18 -7.20 -6.17 19.37
C SER A 18 -7.45 -6.63 17.91
N ASN A 19 -8.68 -7.05 17.64
CA ASN A 19 -9.19 -7.50 16.35
C ASN A 19 -9.99 -6.36 15.68
N SER A 20 -9.65 -5.11 16.03
CA SER A 20 -10.24 -3.92 15.44
C SER A 20 -9.72 -3.75 14.01
N PRO A 21 -10.57 -3.35 13.05
CA PRO A 21 -10.13 -3.08 11.69
C PRO A 21 -8.98 -2.09 11.70
N THR A 22 -7.98 -2.31 10.84
CA THR A 22 -6.84 -1.40 10.71
C THR A 22 -7.37 -0.01 10.31
N PRO A 23 -7.04 1.08 11.04
CA PRO A 23 -7.48 2.43 10.66
C PRO A 23 -7.07 2.77 9.23
N GLN A 24 -7.94 3.42 8.45
CA GLN A 24 -7.70 3.65 7.00
C GLN A 24 -6.35 4.34 6.71
N LEU A 25 -5.98 5.35 7.49
CA LEU A 25 -4.72 6.06 7.31
C LEU A 25 -3.50 5.15 7.61
N GLU A 26 -3.60 4.30 8.62
CA GLU A 26 -2.57 3.34 8.97
C GLU A 26 -2.46 2.24 7.91
N LEU A 27 -3.61 1.76 7.43
CA LEU A 27 -3.70 0.81 6.34
C LEU A 27 -2.99 1.33 5.09
N GLU A 28 -3.25 2.56 4.68
CA GLU A 28 -2.60 3.15 3.50
C GLU A 28 -1.09 3.28 3.67
N LYS A 29 -0.62 3.74 4.83
CA LYS A 29 0.83 3.76 5.14
C LYS A 29 1.46 2.37 5.12
N ASN A 30 0.75 1.36 5.63
CA ASN A 30 1.24 -0.03 5.61
C ASN A 30 1.29 -0.58 4.18
N VAL A 31 0.30 -0.27 3.35
CA VAL A 31 0.27 -0.66 1.94
C VAL A 31 1.42 0.01 1.18
N GLU A 32 1.60 1.32 1.32
CA GLU A 32 2.69 2.06 0.67
C GLU A 32 4.05 1.49 1.04
N ARG A 33 4.29 1.28 2.34
CA ARG A 33 5.53 0.67 2.84
C ARG A 33 5.76 -0.73 2.28
N ASN A 34 4.76 -1.60 2.32
CA ASN A 34 4.90 -2.98 1.85
C ASN A 34 5.10 -3.06 0.33
N ILE A 35 4.50 -2.14 -0.45
CA ILE A 35 4.75 -2.04 -1.89
C ILE A 35 6.19 -1.56 -2.13
N ALA A 36 6.63 -0.51 -1.43
CA ALA A 36 7.98 0.03 -1.57
C ALA A 36 9.05 -1.01 -1.20
N GLU A 37 8.92 -1.68 -0.04
CA GLU A 37 9.84 -2.75 0.40
C GLU A 37 9.91 -3.88 -0.63
N LYS A 38 8.76 -4.32 -1.15
CA LYS A 38 8.71 -5.38 -2.16
C LYS A 38 9.41 -5.00 -3.47
N ASN A 39 9.32 -3.73 -3.84
CA ASN A 39 9.86 -3.21 -5.08
C ASN A 39 11.31 -2.69 -4.94
N GLU A 40 11.84 -2.57 -3.72
CA GLU A 40 13.12 -1.92 -3.44
C GLU A 40 14.27 -2.50 -4.26
N VAL A 41 14.47 -3.82 -4.21
CA VAL A 41 15.55 -4.51 -4.93
C VAL A 41 15.42 -4.27 -6.43
N VAL A 42 14.20 -4.44 -6.97
CA VAL A 42 13.95 -4.31 -8.41
C VAL A 42 14.16 -2.87 -8.87
N PHE A 43 13.73 -1.87 -8.11
CA PHE A 43 13.96 -0.46 -8.42
C PHE A 43 15.45 -0.10 -8.37
N LYS A 44 16.17 -0.58 -7.36
CA LYS A 44 17.61 -0.36 -7.23
C LYS A 44 18.39 -0.98 -8.39
N GLU A 45 18.07 -2.21 -8.78
CA GLU A 45 18.73 -2.89 -9.90
C GLU A 45 18.38 -2.28 -11.26
N THR A 46 17.11 -1.90 -11.46
CA THR A 46 16.62 -1.36 -12.73
C THR A 46 17.05 0.09 -12.92
N TYR A 47 16.84 0.93 -11.91
CA TYR A 47 16.99 2.39 -12.02
C TYR A 47 18.26 2.95 -11.36
N GLY A 48 18.86 2.25 -10.40
CA GLY A 48 20.06 2.71 -9.70
C GLY A 48 21.32 2.85 -10.58
N LYS A 49 21.27 2.38 -11.83
CA LYS A 49 22.34 2.59 -12.83
C LYS A 49 22.25 3.94 -13.54
N VAL A 50 21.07 4.58 -13.54
CA VAL A 50 20.82 5.83 -14.28
C VAL A 50 20.42 7.00 -13.39
N VAL A 51 19.97 6.72 -12.16
CA VAL A 51 19.72 7.71 -11.11
C VAL A 51 20.52 7.34 -9.86
N ASN A 52 20.78 8.32 -9.00
CA ASN A 52 21.41 8.06 -7.70
C ASN A 52 20.46 7.30 -6.75
N GLU A 53 20.99 6.77 -5.66
CA GLU A 53 20.23 5.96 -4.70
C GLU A 53 19.06 6.72 -4.06
N VAL A 54 19.25 8.00 -3.73
CA VAL A 54 18.21 8.85 -3.15
C VAL A 54 17.04 9.03 -4.11
N ASP A 55 17.32 9.26 -5.39
CA ASP A 55 16.29 9.44 -6.41
C ASP A 55 15.61 8.12 -6.78
N ALA A 56 16.34 7.00 -6.75
CA ALA A 56 15.77 5.67 -6.91
C ALA A 56 14.79 5.33 -5.76
N GLN A 57 15.16 5.68 -4.52
CA GLN A 57 14.30 5.52 -3.36
C GLN A 57 13.05 6.41 -3.46
N LYS A 58 13.20 7.70 -3.76
CA LYS A 58 12.07 8.62 -3.97
C LYS A 58 11.14 8.16 -5.10
N LEU A 59 11.71 7.60 -6.17
CA LEU A 59 10.93 7.03 -7.26
C LEU A 59 10.08 5.86 -6.76
N ASN A 60 10.68 4.94 -6.00
CA ASN A 60 9.98 3.78 -5.44
C ASN A 60 8.85 4.20 -4.48
N GLU A 61 9.13 5.13 -3.56
CA GLU A 61 8.14 5.67 -2.62
C GLU A 61 6.97 6.36 -3.35
N CYS A 62 7.27 7.18 -4.36
CA CYS A 62 6.24 7.81 -5.17
C CYS A 62 5.38 6.78 -5.92
N VAL A 63 6.02 5.76 -6.51
CA VAL A 63 5.32 4.69 -7.23
C VAL A 63 4.43 3.90 -6.27
N ALA A 64 4.91 3.58 -5.07
CA ALA A 64 4.12 2.92 -4.04
C ALA A 64 2.87 3.74 -3.67
N ALA A 65 3.02 5.04 -3.40
CA ALA A 65 1.89 5.93 -3.12
C ALA A 65 0.90 6.03 -4.30
N ALA A 66 1.40 6.07 -5.53
CA ALA A 66 0.56 6.09 -6.73
C ALA A 66 -0.21 4.77 -6.93
N LEU A 67 0.42 3.63 -6.65
CA LEU A 67 -0.20 2.31 -6.74
C LEU A 67 -1.25 2.12 -5.63
N THR A 68 -0.97 2.54 -4.40
CA THR A 68 -1.92 2.48 -3.28
C THR A 68 -3.27 3.14 -3.62
N LYS A 69 -3.26 4.23 -4.40
CA LYS A 69 -4.48 4.93 -4.85
C LYS A 69 -5.29 4.15 -5.88
N GLN A 70 -4.69 3.19 -6.58
CA GLN A 70 -5.34 2.34 -7.60
C GLN A 70 -5.86 1.02 -7.03
N LEU A 71 -5.56 0.74 -5.76
CA LEU A 71 -6.03 -0.44 -5.07
C LEU A 71 -7.42 -0.23 -4.49
N THR A 72 -8.26 -1.24 -4.65
CA THR A 72 -9.53 -1.39 -3.94
C THR A 72 -9.28 -1.62 -2.45
N GLN A 73 -10.31 -1.44 -1.63
CA GLN A 73 -10.19 -1.66 -0.19
C GLN A 73 -9.72 -3.09 0.15
N ASN A 74 -10.22 -4.11 -0.54
CA ASN A 74 -9.83 -5.50 -0.29
C ASN A 74 -8.37 -5.76 -0.67
N GLU A 75 -7.87 -5.16 -1.76
CA GLU A 75 -6.46 -5.24 -2.13
C GLU A 75 -5.57 -4.51 -1.12
N LYS A 76 -6.03 -3.37 -0.58
CA LYS A 76 -5.33 -2.64 0.50
C LYS A 76 -5.25 -3.50 1.77
N LEU A 77 -6.37 -4.10 2.19
CA LEU A 77 -6.43 -5.00 3.34
C LEU A 77 -5.52 -6.23 3.15
N PHE A 78 -5.48 -6.80 1.95
CA PHE A 78 -4.57 -7.90 1.63
C PHE A 78 -3.10 -7.49 1.74
N LEU A 79 -2.74 -6.29 1.30
CA LEU A 79 -1.33 -5.85 1.30
C LEU A 79 -0.89 -5.26 2.65
N GLY A 80 -1.72 -4.49 3.34
CA GLY A 80 -1.33 -3.71 4.52
C GLY A 80 -2.14 -3.96 5.79
N GLY A 81 -3.17 -4.82 5.72
CA GLY A 81 -4.00 -5.16 6.88
C GLY A 81 -3.36 -6.19 7.81
N SER A 82 -4.05 -6.46 8.91
CA SER A 82 -3.73 -7.50 9.90
C SER A 82 -3.79 -8.91 9.30
N ALA A 83 -3.22 -9.90 9.99
CA ALA A 83 -3.23 -11.29 9.53
C ALA A 83 -4.64 -11.82 9.24
N LYS A 84 -5.63 -11.43 10.04
CA LYS A 84 -7.04 -11.79 9.83
C LYS A 84 -7.61 -11.13 8.56
N GLU A 85 -7.44 -9.82 8.41
CA GLU A 85 -7.93 -9.08 7.24
C GLU A 85 -7.30 -9.61 5.94
N ARG A 86 -6.02 -9.99 5.97
CA ARG A 86 -5.33 -10.62 4.84
C ARG A 86 -5.92 -11.97 4.46
N LEU A 87 -6.26 -12.81 5.46
CA LEU A 87 -6.90 -14.10 5.23
C LEU A 87 -8.31 -13.95 4.66
N GLU A 88 -9.06 -12.97 5.16
CA GLU A 88 -10.43 -12.64 4.71
C GLU A 88 -10.44 -12.04 3.30
N THR A 89 -9.34 -11.42 2.87
CA THR A 89 -9.20 -10.77 1.56
C THR A 89 -8.24 -11.50 0.61
N LYS A 90 -7.94 -12.78 0.88
CA LYS A 90 -7.00 -13.58 0.07
C LYS A 90 -7.37 -13.64 -1.41
N ASP A 91 -8.65 -13.56 -1.74
CA ASP A 91 -9.14 -13.64 -3.13
C ASP A 91 -8.79 -12.36 -3.92
N ALA A 92 -8.44 -11.26 -3.24
CA ALA A 92 -7.91 -10.05 -3.87
C ALA A 92 -6.40 -10.14 -4.17
N SER A 93 -5.71 -11.20 -3.72
CA SER A 93 -4.26 -11.33 -3.80
C SER A 93 -3.72 -11.28 -5.23
N GLU A 94 -4.30 -12.05 -6.15
CA GLU A 94 -3.84 -12.10 -7.53
C GLU A 94 -3.93 -10.72 -8.20
N SER A 95 -5.07 -10.03 -8.03
CA SER A 95 -5.28 -8.68 -8.54
C SER A 95 -4.30 -7.67 -7.91
N ALA A 96 -4.16 -7.70 -6.58
CA ALA A 96 -3.24 -6.82 -5.86
C ALA A 96 -1.79 -7.01 -6.34
N LEU A 97 -1.33 -8.26 -6.41
CA LEU A 97 0.03 -8.62 -6.83
C LEU A 97 0.29 -8.28 -8.30
N LYS A 98 -0.72 -8.46 -9.17
CA LYS A 98 -0.64 -8.09 -10.58
C LYS A 98 -0.49 -6.58 -10.75
N LYS A 99 -1.27 -5.76 -10.03
CA LYS A 99 -1.20 -4.30 -10.12
C LYS A 99 0.13 -3.76 -9.63
N ILE A 100 0.65 -4.26 -8.50
CA ILE A 100 1.90 -3.76 -7.91
C ILE A 100 3.16 -4.32 -8.57
N SER A 101 3.02 -5.33 -9.44
CA SER A 101 4.14 -5.83 -10.25
C SER A 101 4.71 -4.71 -11.10
N ILE A 102 6.04 -4.57 -11.11
CA ILE A 102 6.69 -3.47 -11.84
C ILE A 102 6.43 -3.49 -13.36
N THR A 103 6.06 -4.65 -13.89
CA THR A 103 5.77 -4.86 -15.32
C THR A 103 4.34 -4.51 -15.71
N SER A 104 3.46 -4.29 -14.73
CA SER A 104 2.05 -3.96 -14.94
C SER A 104 1.88 -2.61 -15.63
N SER A 105 0.71 -2.41 -16.24
CA SER A 105 0.31 -1.12 -16.81
C SER A 105 0.28 -0.01 -15.75
N GLU A 106 -0.21 -0.36 -14.56
CA GLU A 106 -0.38 0.50 -13.40
C GLU A 106 0.97 1.00 -12.89
N SER A 107 1.94 0.09 -12.73
CA SER A 107 3.30 0.42 -12.33
C SER A 107 4.02 1.25 -13.40
N LYS A 108 3.89 0.90 -14.68
CA LYS A 108 4.48 1.69 -15.78
C LYS A 108 3.92 3.12 -15.81
N ALA A 109 2.61 3.28 -15.63
CA ALA A 109 1.98 4.59 -15.57
C ALA A 109 2.43 5.38 -14.32
N ALA A 110 2.54 4.72 -13.17
CA ALA A 110 3.06 5.30 -11.94
C ALA A 110 4.52 5.73 -12.09
N ILE A 111 5.40 4.89 -12.64
CA ILE A 111 6.82 5.19 -12.89
C ILE A 111 6.95 6.39 -13.83
N LYS A 112 6.16 6.45 -14.91
CA LYS A 112 6.17 7.59 -15.82
C LYS A 112 5.79 8.89 -15.12
N THR A 113 4.71 8.86 -14.33
CA THR A 113 4.24 10.03 -13.59
C THR A 113 5.24 10.46 -12.52
N CYS A 114 5.73 9.52 -11.71
CA CYS A 114 6.65 9.77 -10.62
C CYS A 114 8.03 10.22 -11.09
N SER A 115 8.57 9.60 -12.14
CA SER A 115 9.86 10.01 -12.71
C SER A 115 9.82 11.44 -13.27
N ALA A 116 8.67 11.87 -13.82
CA ALA A 116 8.47 13.26 -14.21
C ALA A 116 8.37 14.18 -12.99
N ALA A 117 7.58 13.80 -11.97
CA ALA A 117 7.37 14.59 -10.76
C ALA A 117 8.67 14.83 -9.97
N ILE A 118 9.58 13.85 -9.91
CA ILE A 118 10.86 13.97 -9.20
C ILE A 118 12.01 14.44 -10.11
N GLY A 119 11.75 14.75 -11.38
CA GLY A 119 12.74 15.34 -12.28
C GLY A 119 13.75 14.37 -12.92
N VAL A 120 13.50 13.05 -12.89
CA VAL A 120 14.41 12.02 -13.43
C VAL A 120 13.93 11.33 -14.70
N ALA A 121 12.79 11.74 -15.27
CA ALA A 121 12.19 11.12 -16.45
C ALA A 121 13.19 10.90 -17.62
N LYS A 122 14.10 11.85 -17.86
CA LYS A 122 15.12 11.75 -18.91
C LYS A 122 16.14 10.63 -18.64
N ALA A 123 16.51 10.42 -17.37
CA ALA A 123 17.44 9.35 -16.99
C ALA A 123 16.78 7.99 -17.09
N ILE A 124 15.55 7.87 -16.55
CA ILE A 124 14.75 6.64 -16.57
C ILE A 124 14.43 6.21 -18.00
N GLY A 125 14.11 7.14 -18.91
CA GLY A 125 13.85 6.84 -20.32
C GLY A 125 15.02 6.26 -21.12
N LYS A 126 16.23 6.19 -20.53
CA LYS A 126 17.38 5.49 -21.13
C LYS A 126 17.37 3.98 -20.88
N ILE A 127 16.56 3.51 -19.93
CA ILE A 127 16.37 2.09 -19.65
C ILE A 127 15.33 1.59 -20.65
N LYS A 128 15.76 0.67 -21.51
CA LYS A 128 14.93 0.03 -22.54
C LYS A 128 14.33 -1.26 -22.01
#